data_AF-A0A1F6RJE4-F1
#
_entry.id   AF-A0A1F6RJE4-F1
#
_cell.length_a   1.000
_cell.length_b   1.000
_cell.length_c   1.000
_cell.angle_alpha   90.00
_cell.angle_beta   90.00
_cell.angle_gamma   90.00
#
_symmetry.space_group_name_H-M   'P 1'
#
loop_
_entity.id
_entity.type
_entity.pdbx_description
1 polymer ?
#
loop_
_entity_poly.entity_id
_entity_poly.type
_entity_poly.pdbx_seq_one_letter_code
_entity_poly.pdbx_strand_id
1 'polypeptide(L)'
;MEANTIEFESLDKVLSDLVDKELLADLDHYLNLVRNKSKALSSSLKRCFDNAKKSMRYLLVYELGKNDSKDAPPGRLMKEKDLEKYLENYLKDYFEKNDFMHYREFVRLLRACTIEVGGDVSFHIKEMYNGFFFKKRLIEAYKVGTLHATSLQ
;
A
#
# COMPACT_ATOMS: atom_id res chain seq x y z
N MET A 1 -17.73 -16.96 -2.58
CA MET A 1 -16.35 -16.44 -2.53
C MET A 1 -15.94 -15.69 -3.79
N GLU A 2 -16.64 -15.82 -4.92
CA GLU A 2 -16.24 -15.24 -6.22
C GLU A 2 -16.47 -13.71 -6.34
N ALA A 3 -17.52 -13.16 -5.72
CA ALA A 3 -17.81 -11.72 -5.78
C ALA A 3 -16.65 -10.85 -5.23
N ASN A 4 -16.08 -11.23 -4.09
CA ASN A 4 -14.97 -10.49 -3.47
C ASN A 4 -13.67 -10.57 -4.29
N THR A 5 -13.46 -11.66 -5.04
CA THR A 5 -12.28 -11.83 -5.89
C THR A 5 -12.36 -10.92 -7.11
N ILE A 6 -13.53 -10.83 -7.75
CA ILE A 6 -13.75 -9.97 -8.92
C ILE A 6 -13.67 -8.49 -8.53
N GLU A 7 -14.25 -8.10 -7.38
CA GLU A 7 -14.10 -6.72 -6.87
C GLU A 7 -12.64 -6.39 -6.57
N PHE A 8 -11.88 -7.31 -5.97
CA PHE A 8 -10.44 -7.11 -5.69
C PHE A 8 -9.61 -6.94 -6.97
N GLU A 9 -9.82 -7.77 -7.98
CA GLU A 9 -9.09 -7.65 -9.26
C GLU A 9 -9.40 -6.33 -9.98
N SER A 10 -10.64 -5.88 -9.90
CA SER A 10 -11.03 -4.57 -10.44
C SER A 10 -10.37 -3.41 -9.69
N LEU A 11 -10.30 -3.49 -8.35
CA LEU A 11 -9.68 -2.49 -7.49
C LEU A 11 -8.16 -2.46 -7.66
N ASP A 12 -7.51 -3.62 -7.71
CA ASP A 12 -6.05 -3.70 -7.91
C ASP A 12 -5.64 -3.06 -9.23
N LYS A 13 -6.43 -3.25 -10.31
CA LYS A 13 -6.17 -2.61 -11.59
C LYS A 13 -6.27 -1.08 -11.48
N VAL A 14 -7.33 -0.56 -10.87
CA VAL A 14 -7.52 0.88 -10.67
C VAL A 14 -6.38 1.48 -9.83
N LEU A 15 -6.04 0.86 -8.71
CA LEU A 15 -4.93 1.31 -7.85
C LEU A 15 -3.58 1.20 -8.56
N SER A 16 -3.39 0.19 -9.40
CA SER A 16 -2.18 0.05 -10.22
C SER A 16 -2.01 1.20 -11.20
N ASP A 17 -3.11 1.64 -11.82
CA ASP A 17 -3.08 2.73 -12.79
C ASP A 17 -2.91 4.10 -12.12
N LEU A 18 -3.51 4.31 -10.95
CA LEU A 18 -3.53 5.60 -10.25
C LEU A 18 -2.31 5.84 -9.33
N VAL A 19 -1.76 4.79 -8.73
CA VAL A 19 -0.72 4.92 -7.69
C VAL A 19 0.56 4.20 -8.08
N ASP A 20 0.46 2.95 -8.52
CA ASP A 20 1.66 2.09 -8.63
C ASP A 20 2.61 2.54 -9.73
N LYS A 21 2.09 3.05 -10.87
CA LYS A 21 2.93 3.41 -12.02
C LYS A 21 4.04 4.40 -11.66
N GLU A 22 3.72 5.45 -10.90
CA GLU A 22 4.70 6.45 -10.46
C GLU A 22 5.74 5.80 -9.52
N LEU A 23 5.25 5.01 -8.57
CA LEU A 23 6.08 4.46 -7.50
C LEU A 23 6.99 3.32 -7.98
N LEU A 24 6.53 2.52 -8.96
CA LEU A 24 7.28 1.41 -9.53
C LEU A 24 8.44 1.88 -10.42
N ALA A 25 8.30 3.03 -11.09
CA ALA A 25 9.37 3.60 -11.91
C ALA A 25 10.60 3.95 -11.05
N ASP A 26 10.38 4.63 -9.93
CA ASP A 26 11.45 4.99 -8.99
C ASP A 26 11.98 3.75 -8.24
N LEU A 27 11.09 2.82 -7.88
CA LEU A 27 11.48 1.58 -7.20
C LEU A 27 12.47 0.76 -8.02
N ASP A 28 12.23 0.61 -9.34
CA ASP A 28 13.11 -0.15 -10.21
C ASP A 28 14.53 0.43 -10.27
N HIS A 29 14.67 1.76 -10.22
CA HIS A 29 15.98 2.40 -10.13
C HIS A 29 16.74 1.96 -8.87
N TYR A 30 16.13 2.10 -7.69
CA TYR A 30 16.80 1.73 -6.43
C TYR A 30 17.02 0.22 -6.32
N LEU A 31 16.08 -0.61 -6.79
CA LEU A 31 16.25 -2.06 -6.82
C LEU A 31 17.40 -2.49 -7.75
N ASN A 32 17.68 -1.75 -8.82
CA ASN A 32 18.85 -1.98 -9.67
C ASN A 32 20.16 -1.69 -8.93
N LEU A 33 20.23 -0.61 -8.15
CA LEU A 33 21.39 -0.31 -7.31
C LEU A 33 21.65 -1.43 -6.29
N VAL A 34 20.59 -1.95 -5.65
CA VAL A 34 20.70 -3.11 -4.76
C VAL A 34 21.13 -4.35 -5.54
N ARG A 35 20.58 -4.60 -6.74
CA ARG A 35 20.88 -5.78 -7.55
C ARG A 35 22.35 -5.87 -7.92
N ASN A 36 23.00 -4.74 -8.16
CA ASN A 36 24.43 -4.65 -8.46
C ASN A 36 25.32 -5.10 -7.30
N LYS A 37 24.79 -5.11 -6.06
CA LYS A 37 25.47 -5.62 -4.86
C LYS A 37 24.99 -7.02 -4.48
N SER A 38 23.68 -7.25 -4.52
CA SER A 38 23.06 -8.53 -4.18
C SER A 38 21.74 -8.74 -4.93
N LYS A 39 21.76 -9.66 -5.89
CA LYS A 39 20.58 -10.09 -6.64
C LYS A 39 19.51 -10.70 -5.74
N ALA A 40 19.92 -11.48 -4.73
CA ALA A 40 19.02 -12.12 -3.79
C ALA A 40 18.28 -11.09 -2.91
N LEU A 41 18.99 -10.07 -2.44
CA LEU A 41 18.41 -8.99 -1.65
C LEU A 41 17.43 -8.16 -2.48
N SER A 42 17.83 -7.75 -3.69
CA SER A 42 16.96 -7.03 -4.63
C SER A 42 15.67 -7.80 -4.91
N SER A 43 15.77 -9.11 -5.17
CA SER A 43 14.60 -9.98 -5.42
C SER A 43 13.70 -10.12 -4.18
N SER A 44 14.29 -10.22 -2.99
CA SER A 44 13.53 -10.32 -1.74
C SER A 44 12.81 -9.02 -1.40
N LEU A 45 13.46 -7.87 -1.61
CA LEU A 45 12.84 -6.55 -1.45
C LEU A 45 11.68 -6.39 -2.43
N LYS A 46 11.86 -6.72 -3.71
CA LYS A 46 10.79 -6.71 -4.71
C LYS A 46 9.57 -7.53 -4.26
N ARG A 47 9.81 -8.75 -3.76
CA ARG A 47 8.75 -9.62 -3.22
C ARG A 47 7.98 -8.95 -2.08
N CYS A 48 8.64 -8.18 -1.20
CA CYS A 48 7.93 -7.44 -0.15
C CYS A 48 6.96 -6.40 -0.71
N PHE A 49 7.31 -5.71 -1.80
CA PHE A 49 6.39 -4.79 -2.49
C PHE A 49 5.24 -5.55 -3.14
N ASP A 50 5.51 -6.68 -3.81
CA ASP A 50 4.46 -7.50 -4.41
C ASP A 50 3.47 -8.04 -3.37
N ASN A 51 3.98 -8.45 -2.21
CA ASN A 51 3.14 -8.89 -1.08
C ASN A 51 2.34 -7.73 -0.50
N ALA A 52 2.98 -6.57 -0.31
CA ALA A 52 2.32 -5.36 0.18
C ALA A 52 1.20 -4.90 -0.75
N LYS A 53 1.37 -5.06 -2.07
CA LYS A 53 0.38 -4.74 -3.10
C LYS A 53 -0.86 -5.63 -3.02
N LYS A 54 -0.67 -6.91 -2.67
CA LYS A 54 -1.74 -7.91 -2.58
C LYS A 54 -2.45 -7.97 -1.23
N SER A 55 -2.08 -7.14 -0.26
CA SER A 55 -2.73 -7.13 1.05
C SER A 55 -4.22 -6.79 0.91
N MET A 56 -5.09 -7.52 1.63
CA MET A 56 -6.53 -7.27 1.60
C MET A 56 -6.92 -5.93 2.25
N ARG A 57 -5.98 -5.25 2.91
CA ARG A 57 -6.21 -3.95 3.54
C ARG A 57 -6.80 -2.91 2.58
N TYR A 58 -6.43 -2.95 1.30
CA TYR A 58 -6.99 -2.03 0.31
C TYR A 58 -8.47 -2.32 0.04
N LEU A 59 -8.87 -3.59 0.02
CA LEU A 59 -10.28 -3.97 -0.11
C LEU A 59 -11.08 -3.56 1.13
N LEU A 60 -10.53 -3.78 2.33
CA LEU A 60 -11.18 -3.36 3.57
C LEU A 60 -11.43 -1.85 3.60
N VAL A 61 -10.43 -1.07 3.20
CA VAL A 61 -10.54 0.40 3.16
C VAL A 61 -11.46 0.88 2.03
N TYR A 62 -11.48 0.18 0.89
CA TYR A 62 -12.44 0.45 -0.17
C TYR A 62 -13.89 0.21 0.29
N GLU A 63 -14.17 -0.91 0.95
CA GLU A 63 -15.50 -1.18 1.51
C GLU A 63 -15.88 -0.20 2.62
N LEU A 64 -14.92 0.22 3.45
CA LEU A 64 -15.12 1.30 4.42
C LEU A 64 -15.56 2.59 3.70
N GLY A 65 -14.86 2.98 2.63
CA GLY A 65 -15.21 4.15 1.83
C GLY A 65 -16.62 4.07 1.22
N LYS A 66 -17.05 2.88 0.78
CA LYS A 66 -18.42 2.63 0.29
C LYS A 66 -19.47 2.84 1.39
N ASN A 67 -19.21 2.34 2.59
CA ASN A 67 -20.13 2.42 3.71
C ASN A 67 -20.23 3.86 4.26
N ASP A 68 -19.09 4.52 4.47
CA ASP A 68 -19.04 5.92 4.93
C ASP A 68 -19.75 6.89 3.97
N SER A 69 -19.82 6.55 2.67
CA SER A 69 -20.55 7.34 1.67
C SER A 69 -22.07 7.23 1.78
N LYS A 70 -22.61 6.14 2.35
CA LYS A 70 -24.05 5.90 2.44
C LYS A 70 -24.68 6.60 3.65
N ASP A 71 -23.92 6.77 4.72
CA ASP A 71 -24.42 7.26 6.01
C ASP A 71 -24.35 8.80 6.20
N ALA A 72 -23.98 9.57 5.16
CA ALA A 72 -23.77 11.04 5.18
C ALA A 72 -22.60 11.50 6.12
N PRO A 73 -21.88 12.59 5.78
CA PRO A 73 -20.44 12.51 5.51
C PRO A 73 -19.55 12.79 6.73
N PRO A 74 -18.75 11.80 7.20
CA PRO A 74 -17.50 12.11 7.89
C PRO A 74 -16.32 12.06 6.91
N GLY A 75 -16.38 11.26 5.84
CA GLY A 75 -15.27 11.01 4.93
C GLY A 75 -15.00 12.08 3.87
N ARG A 76 -16.03 12.78 3.39
CA ARG A 76 -15.90 13.71 2.24
C ARG A 76 -15.13 15.01 2.55
N LEU A 77 -14.89 15.32 3.83
CA LEU A 77 -14.25 16.57 4.26
C LEU A 77 -13.06 16.36 5.22
N MET A 78 -12.55 15.14 5.35
CA MET A 78 -11.31 14.95 6.10
C MET A 78 -10.14 15.50 5.32
N LYS A 79 -9.28 16.29 5.98
CA LYS A 79 -7.97 16.61 5.42
C LYS A 79 -7.19 15.30 5.29
N GLU A 80 -6.29 15.23 4.32
CA GLU A 80 -5.53 14.01 4.01
C GLU A 80 -4.84 13.42 5.24
N LYS A 81 -4.24 14.25 6.09
CA LYS A 81 -3.60 13.81 7.35
C LYS A 81 -4.57 13.18 8.36
N ASP A 82 -5.79 13.70 8.43
CA ASP A 82 -6.82 13.17 9.34
C ASP A 82 -7.34 11.83 8.80
N LEU A 83 -7.48 11.73 7.47
CA LEU A 83 -7.81 10.49 6.79
C LEU A 83 -6.73 9.42 6.98
N GLU A 84 -5.44 9.77 6.84
CA GLU A 84 -4.32 8.84 7.11
C GLU A 84 -4.46 8.21 8.50
N LYS A 85 -4.67 9.04 9.53
CA LYS A 85 -4.80 8.59 10.91
C LYS A 85 -6.07 7.75 11.13
N TYR A 86 -7.17 8.12 10.47
CA TYR A 86 -8.42 7.37 10.51
C TYR A 86 -8.23 5.96 9.96
N LEU A 87 -7.61 5.84 8.78
CA LEU A 87 -7.35 4.56 8.12
C LEU A 87 -6.33 3.71 8.89
N GLU A 88 -5.30 4.32 9.48
CA GLU A 88 -4.32 3.63 10.32
C GLU A 88 -5.00 2.99 11.54
N ASN A 89 -5.87 3.72 12.22
CA ASN A 89 -6.63 3.20 13.35
C ASN A 89 -7.58 2.09 12.94
N TYR A 90 -8.30 2.25 11.83
CA TYR A 90 -9.23 1.24 11.31
C TYR A 90 -8.51 -0.07 10.99
N LEU A 91 -7.30 -0.01 10.44
CA LEU A 91 -6.53 -1.18 10.04
C LEU A 91 -5.64 -1.75 11.14
N LYS A 92 -5.60 -1.18 12.35
CA LYS A 92 -4.64 -1.55 13.39
C LYS A 92 -4.65 -3.05 13.69
N ASP A 93 -5.83 -3.60 14.04
CA ASP A 93 -5.98 -5.01 14.37
C ASP A 93 -5.71 -5.93 13.17
N TYR A 94 -6.10 -5.49 11.97
CA TYR A 94 -5.82 -6.24 10.74
C TYR A 94 -4.32 -6.32 10.48
N PHE A 95 -3.62 -5.19 10.63
CA PHE A 95 -2.18 -5.09 10.43
C PHE A 95 -1.44 -6.01 11.41
N GLU A 96 -1.78 -5.95 12.69
CA GLU A 96 -1.15 -6.79 13.73
C GLU A 96 -1.30 -8.28 13.44
N LYS A 97 -2.46 -8.70 12.92
CA LYS A 97 -2.77 -10.12 12.67
C LYS A 97 -2.26 -10.64 11.32
N ASN A 98 -2.28 -9.82 10.26
CA ASN A 98 -2.09 -10.29 8.88
C ASN A 98 -0.84 -9.72 8.22
N ASP A 99 -0.53 -8.44 8.45
CA ASP A 99 0.53 -7.75 7.70
C ASP A 99 1.84 -7.62 8.49
N PHE A 100 1.80 -7.69 9.82
CA PHE A 100 2.95 -7.39 10.68
C PHE A 100 4.16 -8.26 10.36
N MET A 101 3.95 -9.54 10.06
CA MET A 101 5.05 -10.45 9.71
C MET A 101 5.70 -10.07 8.37
N HIS A 102 4.92 -9.67 7.37
CA HIS A 102 5.44 -9.21 6.08
C HIS A 102 6.17 -7.87 6.21
N TYR A 103 5.63 -6.95 7.01
CA TYR A 103 6.30 -5.68 7.29
C TYR A 103 7.61 -5.89 8.07
N ARG A 104 7.63 -6.79 9.04
CA ARG A 104 8.83 -7.14 9.80
C ARG A 104 9.91 -7.76 8.91
N GLU A 105 9.52 -8.60 7.95
CA GLU A 105 10.44 -9.12 6.93
C GLU A 105 11.06 -7.98 6.12
N PHE A 106 10.24 -7.06 5.62
CA PHE A 106 10.71 -5.87 4.91
C PHE A 106 11.73 -5.06 5.74
N VAL A 107 11.44 -4.79 7.02
CA VAL A 107 12.36 -4.08 7.91
C VAL A 107 13.69 -4.81 8.09
N ARG A 108 13.70 -6.14 8.15
CA ARG A 108 14.95 -6.94 8.19
C ARG A 108 15.74 -6.80 6.90
N LEU A 109 15.09 -6.91 5.75
CA LEU A 109 15.75 -6.76 4.45
C LEU A 109 16.28 -5.33 4.24
N LEU A 110 15.57 -4.34 4.77
CA LEU A 110 16.00 -2.94 4.72
C LEU A 110 17.32 -2.74 5.49
N ARG A 111 17.48 -3.36 6.66
CA ARG A 111 18.76 -3.33 7.40
C ARG A 111 19.90 -3.95 6.61
N ALA A 112 19.65 -5.08 5.94
CA ALA A 112 20.63 -5.70 5.05
C ALA A 112 20.98 -4.75 3.88
N CYS A 113 19.98 -4.07 3.31
CA CYS A 113 20.19 -3.07 2.26
C CYS A 113 21.05 -1.90 2.75
N THR A 114 20.82 -1.40 3.96
CA THR A 114 21.64 -0.33 4.55
C THR A 114 23.11 -0.77 4.67
N ILE A 115 23.36 -2.02 5.08
CA ILE A 115 24.72 -2.56 5.25
C ILE A 115 25.41 -2.78 3.89
N GLU A 116 24.72 -3.36 2.92
CA GLU A 116 25.33 -3.77 1.65
C GLU A 116 25.47 -2.63 0.63
N VAL A 117 24.54 -1.68 0.64
CA VAL A 117 24.38 -0.68 -0.43
C VAL A 117 24.52 0.75 0.09
N GLY A 118 24.17 0.99 1.36
CA GLY A 118 24.30 2.28 2.03
C GLY A 118 22.98 2.88 2.50
N GLY A 119 23.11 3.90 3.35
CA GLY A 119 21.99 4.59 4.00
C GLY A 119 21.00 5.20 3.02
N ASP A 120 21.49 5.93 2.02
CA ASP A 120 20.64 6.69 1.09
C ASP A 120 19.71 5.78 0.27
N VAL A 121 20.23 4.70 -0.32
CA VAL A 121 19.42 3.74 -1.08
C VAL A 121 18.37 3.08 -0.17
N SER A 122 18.78 2.67 1.04
CA SER A 122 17.84 2.08 1.99
C SER A 122 16.77 3.07 2.45
N PHE A 123 17.12 4.34 2.61
CA PHE A 123 16.17 5.40 2.97
C PHE A 123 15.11 5.57 1.89
N HIS A 124 15.50 5.68 0.62
CA HIS A 124 14.54 5.81 -0.48
C HIS A 124 13.63 4.59 -0.62
N ILE A 125 14.17 3.37 -0.49
CA ILE A 125 13.37 2.14 -0.51
C ILE A 125 12.34 2.12 0.64
N LYS A 126 12.73 2.59 1.82
CA LYS A 126 11.83 2.73 2.98
C LYS A 126 10.70 3.71 2.71
N GLU A 127 11.03 4.90 2.21
CA GLU A 127 10.05 5.96 1.93
C GLU A 127 9.04 5.50 0.87
N MET A 128 9.50 4.85 -0.19
CA MET A 128 8.62 4.26 -1.21
C MET A 128 7.70 3.19 -0.61
N TYR A 129 8.24 2.24 0.16
CA TYR A 129 7.42 1.20 0.78
C TYR A 129 6.37 1.79 1.72
N ASN A 130 6.75 2.72 2.59
CA ASN A 130 5.83 3.31 3.56
C ASN A 130 4.79 4.21 2.89
N GLY A 131 5.20 5.03 1.92
CA GLY A 131 4.30 5.88 1.14
C GLY A 131 3.28 5.06 0.35
N PHE A 132 3.70 3.91 -0.17
CA PHE A 132 2.82 2.96 -0.82
C PHE A 132 1.87 2.27 0.17
N PHE A 133 2.45 1.60 1.17
CA PHE A 133 1.76 0.61 2.01
C PHE A 133 0.86 1.23 3.09
N PHE A 134 1.26 2.39 3.65
CA PHE A 134 0.52 3.05 4.74
C PHE A 134 -0.21 4.32 4.31
N LYS A 135 -0.01 4.81 3.07
CA LYS A 135 -0.52 6.12 2.66
C LYS A 135 -1.24 6.10 1.31
N LYS A 136 -0.55 6.49 0.23
CA LYS A 136 -1.13 6.83 -1.08
C LYS A 136 -2.15 5.80 -1.55
N ARG A 137 -1.79 4.51 -1.50
CA ARG A 137 -2.66 3.42 -1.99
C ARG A 137 -3.87 3.15 -1.08
N LEU A 138 -3.74 3.32 0.23
CA LEU A 138 -4.87 3.21 1.17
C LEU A 138 -5.87 4.36 0.96
N ILE A 139 -5.36 5.59 0.86
CA ILE A 139 -6.17 6.79 0.63
C ILE A 139 -6.93 6.66 -0.68
N GLU A 140 -6.25 6.22 -1.75
CA GLU A 140 -6.89 6.08 -3.05
C GLU A 140 -7.95 4.97 -3.03
N ALA A 141 -7.69 3.84 -2.37
CA ALA A 141 -8.68 2.78 -2.20
C ALA A 141 -9.96 3.29 -1.50
N TYR A 142 -9.80 4.10 -0.44
CA TYR A 142 -10.91 4.72 0.27
C TYR A 142 -11.73 5.64 -0.66
N LYS A 143 -11.06 6.55 -1.35
CA LYS A 143 -11.68 7.52 -2.27
C LYS A 143 -12.45 6.80 -3.39
N VAL A 144 -11.87 5.78 -3.99
CA VAL A 144 -12.51 4.95 -5.02
C VAL A 144 -13.78 4.30 -4.45
N GLY A 145 -13.74 3.79 -3.23
CA GLY A 145 -14.92 3.24 -2.54
C GLY A 145 -16.04 4.27 -2.35
N THR A 146 -15.69 5.46 -1.86
CA THR A 146 -16.65 6.56 -1.68
C THR A 146 -17.29 7.02 -2.99
N LEU A 147 -16.49 7.13 -4.06
CA LEU A 147 -16.99 7.52 -5.38
C LEU A 147 -17.91 6.47 -5.99
N HIS A 148 -17.55 5.18 -5.88
CA HIS A 148 -18.37 4.07 -6.39
C HIS A 148 -19.77 4.09 -5.75
N ALA A 149 -19.85 4.24 -4.42
CA ALA A 149 -21.14 4.31 -3.73
C ALA A 149 -21.99 5.51 -4.19
N THR A 150 -21.37 6.61 -4.59
CA THR A 150 -22.05 7.81 -5.08
C THR A 150 -22.59 7.61 -6.51
N SER A 151 -21.89 6.87 -7.38
CA SER A 151 -22.30 6.66 -8.78
C SER A 151 -23.47 5.68 -8.97
N LEU A 152 -23.87 4.96 -7.92
CA LEU A 152 -24.97 4.00 -7.91
C LEU A 152 -26.28 4.57 -7.31
N GLN A 153 -26.30 5.87 -6.97
CA GLN A 153 -27.48 6.63 -6.53
C GLN A 153 -28.05 7.45 -7.68
#